data_AF-A0A653A642-F1
#
_entry.id   AF-A0A653A642-F1
#
_cell.length_a   1.000
_cell.length_b   1.000
_cell.length_c   1.000
_cell.angle_alpha   90.00
_cell.angle_beta   90.00
_cell.angle_gamma   90.00
#
_symmetry.space_group_name_H-M   'P 1'
#
loop_
_entity.id
_entity.type
_entity.pdbx_description
1 polymer ?
#
loop_
_entity_poly.entity_id
_entity_poly.type
_entity_poly.pdbx_seq_one_letter_code
_entity_poly.pdbx_strand_id
1 'polypeptide(L)'
;MAQRKGKTGNPNGRPKGSPNKVTQSTKEWIQQIIDGNKEQFEQDLKNLEPKERTAIIERLLKYVTPTQQSISVEAQLQAEYEQLEKLLQDAPEEAIDEIVKRIEQLKSNSDNGQE
;
A
#
# COMPACT_ATOMS: atom_id res chain seq x y z
N MET A 1 -3.92 -32.16 -36.20
CA MET A 1 -5.17 -32.17 -35.40
C MET A 1 -4.99 -31.25 -34.21
N ALA A 2 -5.84 -30.24 -34.03
CA ALA A 2 -5.82 -29.39 -32.83
C ALA A 2 -6.29 -30.19 -31.61
N GLN A 3 -5.61 -30.05 -30.47
CA GLN A 3 -6.00 -30.80 -29.26
C GLN A 3 -7.34 -30.31 -28.73
N ARG A 4 -8.18 -31.25 -28.27
CA ARG A 4 -9.52 -30.94 -27.71
C ARG A 4 -9.35 -30.13 -26.41
N LYS A 5 -10.21 -29.13 -26.19
CA LYS A 5 -10.24 -28.31 -24.97
C LYS A 5 -10.32 -29.22 -23.73
N GLY A 6 -9.35 -29.11 -22.82
CA GLY A 6 -9.23 -29.98 -21.63
C GLY A 6 -8.45 -31.29 -21.83
N LYS A 7 -7.99 -31.58 -23.05
CA LYS A 7 -7.05 -32.68 -23.38
C LYS A 7 -5.72 -32.12 -23.89
N THR A 8 -5.27 -31.02 -23.27
CA THR A 8 -3.91 -30.49 -23.45
C THR A 8 -2.96 -31.27 -22.55
N GLY A 9 -1.68 -31.40 -22.93
CA GLY A 9 -0.64 -32.05 -22.09
C GLY A 9 -0.46 -31.43 -20.70
N ASN A 10 -1.13 -30.31 -20.42
CA ASN A 10 -1.31 -29.74 -19.09
C ASN A 10 -2.81 -29.46 -18.85
N PRO A 11 -3.58 -30.44 -18.31
CA PRO A 11 -5.02 -30.31 -18.09
C PRO A 11 -5.39 -29.28 -17.01
N ASN A 12 -4.45 -28.95 -16.11
CA ASN A 12 -4.64 -27.94 -15.06
C ASN A 12 -4.24 -26.52 -15.51
N GLY A 13 -3.78 -26.37 -16.76
CA GLY A 13 -3.29 -25.10 -17.28
C GLY A 13 -2.09 -24.57 -16.50
N ARG A 14 -1.68 -23.36 -16.84
CA ARG A 14 -0.64 -22.66 -16.09
C ARG A 14 -1.20 -22.29 -14.69
N PRO A 15 -0.52 -22.64 -13.58
CA PRO A 15 -1.04 -22.36 -12.24
C PRO A 15 -1.29 -20.87 -12.03
N LYS A 16 -2.46 -20.54 -11.46
CA LYS A 16 -2.91 -19.17 -11.17
C LYS A 16 -1.90 -18.52 -10.22
N GLY A 17 -1.33 -17.38 -10.63
CA GLY A 17 -0.31 -16.66 -9.87
C GLY A 17 1.14 -16.95 -10.26
N SER A 18 1.41 -17.87 -11.19
CA SER A 18 2.77 -18.08 -11.67
C SER A 18 3.29 -16.85 -12.44
N PRO A 19 4.37 -16.18 -12.00
CA PRO A 19 4.87 -14.96 -12.62
C PRO A 19 5.31 -15.21 -14.07
N ASN A 20 5.03 -14.27 -14.98
CA ASN A 20 5.38 -14.43 -16.39
C ASN A 20 6.90 -14.63 -16.56
N LYS A 21 7.32 -15.65 -17.33
CA LYS A 21 8.75 -16.03 -17.44
C LYS A 21 9.62 -14.85 -17.90
N VAL A 22 9.09 -14.02 -18.81
CA VAL A 22 9.73 -12.79 -19.29
C VAL A 22 9.92 -11.78 -18.16
N THR A 23 8.88 -11.56 -17.35
CA THR A 23 8.93 -10.66 -16.19
C THR A 23 9.92 -11.15 -15.14
N GLN A 24 10.03 -12.47 -14.94
CA GLN A 24 11.03 -13.06 -14.05
C GLN A 24 12.45 -12.80 -14.57
N SER A 25 12.72 -13.06 -15.85
CA SER A 25 14.05 -12.82 -16.44
C SER A 25 14.48 -11.35 -16.39
N THR A 26 13.54 -10.41 -16.57
CA THR A 26 13.87 -8.97 -16.46
C THR A 26 14.22 -8.58 -15.03
N LYS A 27 13.50 -9.11 -14.02
CA LYS A 27 13.82 -8.85 -12.61
C LYS A 27 15.20 -9.41 -12.23
N GLU A 28 15.49 -10.64 -12.63
CA GLU A 28 16.79 -11.28 -12.39
C GLU A 28 17.93 -10.51 -13.07
N TRP A 29 17.72 -10.03 -14.30
CA TRP A 29 18.69 -9.20 -15.01
C TRP A 29 18.92 -7.84 -14.32
N ILE A 30 17.86 -7.15 -13.88
CA ILE A 30 17.98 -5.90 -13.12
C ILE A 30 18.73 -6.14 -11.80
N GLN A 31 18.42 -7.24 -11.11
CA GLN A 31 19.11 -7.62 -9.89
C GLN A 31 20.61 -7.81 -10.13
N GLN A 32 20.98 -8.54 -11.20
CA GLN A 32 22.38 -8.76 -11.57
C GLN A 32 23.12 -7.46 -11.90
N ILE A 33 22.46 -6.51 -12.57
CA ILE A 33 23.06 -5.18 -12.83
C ILE A 33 23.31 -4.44 -11.53
N ILE A 34 22.33 -4.43 -10.63
CA ILE A 34 22.46 -3.73 -9.34
C ILE A 34 23.57 -4.38 -8.52
N ASP A 35 23.59 -5.71 -8.44
CA ASP A 35 24.59 -6.47 -7.68
C ASP A 35 26.00 -6.34 -8.26
N GLY A 36 26.13 -6.35 -9.60
CA GLY A 36 27.40 -6.22 -10.30
C GLY A 36 28.00 -4.81 -10.25
N ASN A 37 27.18 -3.77 -10.04
CA ASN A 37 27.64 -2.39 -9.99
C ASN A 37 27.89 -1.85 -8.58
N LYS A 38 27.74 -2.66 -7.53
CA LYS A 38 27.92 -2.21 -6.13
C LYS A 38 29.30 -1.61 -5.87
N GLU A 39 30.35 -2.29 -6.32
CA GLU A 39 31.73 -1.84 -6.10
C GLU A 39 32.02 -0.53 -6.85
N GLN A 40 31.53 -0.41 -8.10
CA GLN A 40 31.65 0.82 -8.88
C GLN A 40 30.90 1.97 -8.20
N PHE A 41 29.69 1.71 -7.71
CA PHE A 41 28.87 2.70 -7.02
C PHE A 41 29.55 3.23 -5.74
N GLU A 42 30.23 2.37 -4.97
CA GLU A 42 31.01 2.81 -3.81
C GLU A 42 32.20 3.70 -4.19
N GLN A 43 32.87 3.38 -5.30
CA GLN A 43 33.97 4.21 -5.82
C GLN A 43 33.46 5.56 -6.30
N ASP A 44 32.37 5.58 -7.05
CA ASP A 44 31.73 6.82 -7.52
C ASP A 44 31.32 7.70 -6.35
N LEU A 45 30.72 7.12 -5.29
CA LEU A 45 30.38 7.86 -4.08
C LEU A 45 31.58 8.49 -3.38
N LYS A 46 32.73 7.79 -3.34
CA LYS A 46 33.97 8.33 -2.76
C LYS A 46 34.55 9.47 -3.60
N ASN A 47 34.37 9.41 -4.91
CA ASN A 47 34.87 10.42 -5.86
C ASN A 47 34.00 11.69 -5.93
N LEU A 48 32.77 11.64 -5.42
CA LEU A 48 31.87 12.81 -5.37
C LEU A 48 32.31 13.85 -4.33
N GLU A 49 31.90 15.10 -4.56
CA GLU A 49 32.07 16.18 -3.61
C GLU A 49 31.34 15.85 -2.29
N PRO A 50 31.89 16.21 -1.11
CA PRO A 50 31.28 15.87 0.18
C PRO A 50 29.79 16.20 0.29
N LYS A 51 29.36 17.34 -0.24
CA LYS A 51 27.96 17.77 -0.22
C LYS A 51 27.04 16.85 -1.04
N GLU A 52 27.48 16.48 -2.24
CA GLU A 52 26.72 15.59 -3.12
C GLU A 52 26.65 14.18 -2.56
N ARG A 53 27.77 13.67 -2.01
CA ARG A 53 27.82 12.38 -1.31
C ARG A 53 26.80 12.34 -0.17
N THR A 54 26.76 13.37 0.68
CA THR A 54 25.78 13.42 1.78
C THR A 54 24.34 13.46 1.30
N ALA A 55 24.04 14.18 0.21
CA ALA A 55 22.70 14.27 -0.35
C ALA A 55 22.22 12.93 -0.95
N ILE A 56 23.11 12.17 -1.60
CA ILE A 56 22.78 10.83 -2.12
C ILE A 56 22.53 9.86 -0.96
N ILE A 57 23.38 9.88 0.07
CA ILE A 57 23.21 9.04 1.25
C ILE A 57 21.88 9.36 1.95
N GLU A 58 21.52 10.64 2.11
CA GLU A 58 20.22 11.04 2.67
C GLU A 58 19.04 10.46 1.87
N ARG A 59 19.13 10.47 0.53
CA ARG A 59 18.08 9.89 -0.34
C ARG A 59 18.00 8.38 -0.20
N LEU A 60 19.13 7.69 -0.07
CA LEU A 60 19.16 6.23 0.15
C LEU A 60 18.62 5.85 1.52
N LEU A 61 18.93 6.64 2.56
CA LEU A 61 18.46 6.40 3.93
C LEU A 61 16.93 6.27 3.99
N LYS A 62 16.18 7.06 3.20
CA LYS A 62 14.70 7.00 3.14
C LYS A 62 14.14 5.62 2.75
N TYR A 63 14.93 4.80 2.06
CA TYR A 63 14.54 3.45 1.63
C TYR A 63 15.05 2.35 2.56
N VAL A 64 16.05 2.64 3.39
CA VAL A 64 16.66 1.68 4.32
C VAL A 64 16.05 1.80 5.72
N THR A 65 15.76 3.02 6.17
CA THR A 65 15.11 3.23 7.45
C THR A 65 13.59 3.18 7.27
N PRO A 66 12.86 2.46 8.15
CA PRO A 66 11.42 2.59 8.23
C PRO A 66 11.08 4.05 8.53
N THR A 67 10.63 4.77 7.52
CA THR A 67 10.05 6.09 7.75
C THR A 67 8.65 5.87 8.32
N GLN A 68 8.29 6.58 9.39
CA GLN A 68 6.88 6.65 9.76
C GLN A 68 6.16 7.25 8.56
N GLN A 69 5.44 6.40 7.82
CA GLN A 69 4.57 6.89 6.76
C GLN A 69 3.63 7.88 7.44
N SER A 70 3.62 9.12 6.98
CA SER A 70 2.55 10.03 7.35
C SER A 70 1.26 9.34 6.95
N ILE A 71 0.49 8.88 7.94
CA ILE A 71 -0.81 8.28 7.68
C ILE A 71 -1.58 9.35 6.92
N SER A 72 -1.98 9.04 5.69
CA SER A 72 -2.73 10.00 4.89
C SER A 72 -4.04 10.31 5.62
N VAL A 73 -4.61 11.50 5.40
CA VAL A 73 -5.86 11.90 6.06
C VAL A 73 -6.96 10.86 5.78
N GLU A 74 -6.95 10.29 4.57
CA GLU A 74 -7.87 9.24 4.15
C GLU A 74 -7.67 7.94 4.95
N ALA A 75 -6.42 7.56 5.23
CA ALA A 75 -6.11 6.37 6.02
C ALA A 75 -6.44 6.55 7.50
N GLN A 76 -6.31 7.77 8.05
CA GLN A 76 -6.77 8.08 9.42
C GLN A 76 -8.30 7.98 9.51
N LEU A 77 -9.00 8.61 8.55
CA LEU A 77 -10.47 8.60 8.50
C LEU A 77 -11.01 7.17 8.34
N GLN A 78 -10.37 6.34 7.51
CA GLN A 78 -10.75 4.94 7.35
C GLN A 78 -10.58 4.14 8.66
N ALA A 79 -9.49 4.37 9.38
CA ALA A 79 -9.25 3.72 10.67
C ALA A 79 -10.28 4.15 11.74
N GLU A 80 -10.66 5.42 11.76
CA GLU A 80 -11.72 5.93 12.64
C GLU A 80 -13.08 5.30 12.32
N TYR A 81 -13.45 5.20 11.04
CA TYR A 81 -14.69 4.53 10.62
C TYR A 81 -14.72 3.06 11.04
N GLU A 82 -13.61 2.33 10.88
CA GLU A 82 -13.54 0.92 11.27
C GLU A 82 -13.64 0.75 12.79
N GLN A 83 -13.09 1.68 13.57
CA GLN A 83 -13.23 1.68 15.03
C GLN A 83 -14.67 1.98 15.46
N LEU A 84 -15.32 2.95 14.81
CA LEU A 84 -16.73 3.26 15.05
C LEU A 84 -17.63 2.07 14.72
N GLU A 85 -17.39 1.37 13.62
CA GLU A 85 -18.16 0.19 13.24
C GLU A 85 -18.07 -0.92 14.30
N LYS A 86 -16.87 -1.18 14.83
CA LYS A 86 -16.68 -2.15 15.92
C LYS A 86 -17.44 -1.76 17.18
N LEU A 87 -17.38 -0.48 17.57
CA LEU A 87 -18.09 0.02 18.75
C LEU A 87 -19.61 -0.08 18.58
N LEU A 88 -20.14 0.14 17.37
CA LEU A 88 -21.56 0.02 17.08
C LEU A 88 -22.03 -1.44 17.07
N GLN A 89 -21.19 -2.40 16.67
CA GLN A 89 -21.53 -3.82 16.71
C GLN A 89 -21.63 -4.37 18.14
N ASP A 90 -20.79 -3.87 19.05
CA ASP A 90 -20.77 -4.29 20.45
C ASP A 90 -21.69 -3.45 21.35
N ALA A 91 -22.32 -2.39 20.81
CA ALA A 91 -23.19 -1.49 21.57
C ALA A 91 -24.55 -2.13 21.88
N PRO A 92 -25.13 -1.85 23.07
CA PRO A 92 -26.50 -2.24 23.38
C PRO A 92 -27.49 -1.45 22.52
N GLU A 93 -28.61 -2.10 22.17
CA GLU A 93 -29.60 -1.58 21.22
C GLU A 93 -30.21 -0.25 21.69
N GLU A 94 -30.39 -0.10 23.01
CA GLU A 94 -30.89 1.15 23.61
C GLU A 94 -29.95 2.35 23.39
N ALA A 95 -28.62 2.11 23.40
CA ALA A 95 -27.65 3.17 23.17
C ALA A 95 -27.62 3.60 21.69
N ILE A 96 -27.83 2.66 20.77
CA ILE A 96 -27.90 2.95 19.33
C ILE A 96 -29.11 3.86 19.05
N ASP A 97 -30.26 3.56 19.63
CA ASP A 97 -31.48 4.36 19.47
C ASP A 97 -31.32 5.79 20.02
N GLU A 98 -30.67 5.96 21.17
CA GLU A 98 -30.37 7.29 21.70
C GLU A 98 -29.42 8.08 20.80
N ILE A 99 -28.41 7.42 20.22
CA ILE A 99 -27.48 8.04 19.28
C ILE A 99 -28.21 8.49 18.01
N VAL A 100 -29.07 7.64 17.43
CA VAL A 100 -29.87 7.98 16.24
C VAL A 100 -30.77 9.18 16.52
N LYS A 101 -31.50 9.17 17.64
CA LYS A 101 -32.36 10.26 18.06
C LYS A 101 -31.58 11.57 18.22
N ARG A 102 -30.36 11.50 18.75
CA ARG A 102 -29.50 12.68 18.90
C ARG A 102 -29.03 13.23 17.55
N ILE A 103 -28.69 12.36 16.60
CA ILE A 103 -28.31 12.76 15.23
C ILE A 103 -29.47 13.46 14.52
N GLU A 104 -30.69 12.94 14.65
CA GLU A 104 -31.88 13.55 14.05
C GLU A 104 -32.15 14.96 14.60
N GLN A 105 -32.02 15.15 15.91
CA GLN A 105 -32.14 16.47 16.56
C GLN A 105 -31.07 17.46 16.07
N LEU A 106 -29.85 16.99 15.80
CA LEU A 106 -28.79 17.84 15.29
C LEU A 106 -29.03 18.23 13.83
N LYS A 107 -29.57 17.32 13.01
CA LYS A 107 -29.96 17.63 11.62
C LYS A 107 -31.10 18.64 11.58
N SER A 108 -32.14 18.45 12.39
CA SER A 108 -33.27 19.38 12.44
C SER A 108 -32.86 20.78 12.90
N ASN A 109 -31.89 20.89 13.80
CA ASN A 109 -31.37 22.20 14.24
C ASN A 109 -30.43 22.86 13.24
N SER A 110 -29.80 22.09 12.36
CA SER A 110 -28.90 22.61 11.32
C SER A 110 -29.67 23.14 10.11
N ASP A 111 -30.81 22.51 9.77
CA ASP A 111 -31.71 22.99 8.70
C ASP A 111 -32.45 24.28 9.10
N ASN A 112 -32.79 24.46 10.38
CA ASN A 112 -33.47 25.67 10.87
C ASN A 112 -32.53 26.88 11.06
N GLY A 113 -31.22 26.74 10.79
CA GLY A 113 -30.21 27.81 10.92
C GLY A 113 -29.78 28.44 9.59
N GLN A 114 -30.43 28.09 8.47
CA GLN A 114 -30.16 28.65 7.14
C GLN A 114 -31.23 29.63 6.61
N GLU A 115 -32.13 30.14 7.47
CA GLU A 115 -32.98 31.31 7.18
C GLU A 115 -32.47 32.59 7.85
#